data_AF-A0AAV0K181-F1
#
_entry.id   AF-A0AAV0K181-F1
#
_cell.length_a   1.000
_cell.length_b   1.000
_cell.length_c   1.000
_cell.angle_alpha   90.00
_cell.angle_beta   90.00
_cell.angle_gamma   90.00
#
_symmetry.space_group_name_H-M   'P 1'
#
loop_
_entity.id
_entity.type
_entity.pdbx_description
1 polymer ?
#
loop_
_entity_poly.entity_id
_entity_poly.type
_entity_poly.pdbx_seq_one_letter_code
_entity_poly.pdbx_strand_id
1 'polypeptide(L)'
;MLSAFDDAIGDGVHVISVSRDPVAIGAFHAVERGITVVAGAGNTGPDPASVFNDAPWIITVGASTIDRVFRADVVLGGGGGVVKVKKLKQGEWLTFPDLDRSPIHPLTDGSTAKEGNASYLAASDCQQDSLKREKTEGKIVICEVKGKDPTINLLTQANEVQGKVTVVSSREAVKLKSYLNITDVIAPGVSILAAWIGDDSESTPKGRKPPSFNIISGTSVSCPHVAGAVAAIKNAQPSFSPFAIKSAIMTTAFVTNNVGSLITTDAGEEATPYDLGAGELNPTGSLNPGLVYEATTTDHLLFLCYYGYDTATVRLISRVARSLNFSCPLDSSPDLVSHLNYPSMAVRLAPNQTRTIGRVLTNVASDGKWSYTATVRFGGGSTEGLRSDVAVKVSPERLCFTNKGERHLFNVTFMSTGSVDVDRVVFGWITWTNPRFKVRSPFVILGSTA
;
A
#
# COMPACT_ATOMS: atom_id res chain seq x y z
N MET A 1 19.11 -10.21 9.65
CA MET A 1 18.16 -9.08 9.57
C MET A 1 18.22 -8.20 10.81
N LEU A 2 17.96 -8.69 12.02
CA LEU A 2 18.05 -7.87 13.23
C LEU A 2 19.43 -7.22 13.45
N SER A 3 20.53 -7.94 13.20
CA SER A 3 21.88 -7.36 13.21
C SER A 3 22.04 -6.19 12.24
N ALA A 4 21.43 -6.27 11.05
CA ALA A 4 21.50 -5.18 10.07
C ALA A 4 20.72 -3.93 10.53
N PHE A 5 19.63 -4.12 11.29
CA PHE A 5 18.98 -3.00 11.97
C PHE A 5 19.89 -2.40 13.03
N ASP A 6 20.52 -3.21 13.88
CA ASP A 6 21.44 -2.72 14.92
C ASP A 6 22.62 -1.94 14.32
N ASP A 7 23.22 -2.45 13.25
CA ASP A 7 24.32 -1.79 12.54
C ASP A 7 23.85 -0.49 11.88
N ALA A 8 22.75 -0.51 11.12
CA ALA A 8 22.22 0.69 10.46
C ALA A 8 21.82 1.78 11.49
N ILE A 9 21.26 1.37 12.63
CA ILE A 9 20.99 2.25 13.76
C ILE A 9 22.30 2.85 14.30
N GLY A 10 23.34 2.03 14.48
CA GLY A 10 24.67 2.45 14.92
C GLY A 10 25.35 3.43 13.97
N ASP A 11 25.14 3.25 12.67
CA ASP A 11 25.66 4.12 11.60
C ASP A 11 24.91 5.47 11.50
N GLY A 12 23.80 5.63 12.22
CA GLY A 12 23.06 6.90 12.27
C GLY A 12 22.25 7.20 11.01
N VAL A 13 21.72 6.18 10.33
CA VAL A 13 20.85 6.37 9.16
C VAL A 13 19.56 7.13 9.50
N HIS A 14 18.98 7.84 8.53
CA HIS A 14 17.73 8.58 8.73
C HIS A 14 16.46 7.79 8.37
N VAL A 15 16.60 6.81 7.48
CA VAL A 15 15.52 5.95 7.01
C VAL A 15 16.06 4.56 6.72
N ILE A 16 15.26 3.53 7.04
CA ILE A 16 15.52 2.14 6.70
C ILE A 16 14.39 1.67 5.76
N SER A 17 14.76 1.17 4.58
CA SER A 17 13.83 0.59 3.61
C SER A 17 14.02 -0.93 3.59
N VAL A 18 12.97 -1.68 3.88
CA VAL A 18 13.03 -3.16 3.96
C VAL A 18 11.87 -3.78 3.19
N SER A 19 12.17 -4.66 2.26
CA SER A 19 11.17 -5.23 1.36
C SER A 19 10.80 -6.70 1.65
N ARG A 20 11.18 -7.25 2.81
CA ARG A 20 10.96 -8.64 3.22
C ARG A 20 10.71 -8.78 4.73
N ASP A 21 9.86 -9.76 5.09
CA ASP A 21 9.18 -9.84 6.39
C ASP A 21 9.49 -11.11 7.18
N PRO A 22 9.26 -11.12 8.51
CA PRO A 22 8.88 -9.98 9.38
C PRO A 22 10.07 -9.33 10.13
N VAL A 23 10.02 -7.99 10.30
CA VAL A 23 11.10 -7.17 10.90
C VAL A 23 10.66 -6.23 12.05
N ALA A 24 9.46 -6.46 12.61
CA ALA A 24 8.80 -5.55 13.55
C ALA A 24 9.67 -5.09 14.75
N ILE A 25 10.42 -6.01 15.38
CA ILE A 25 11.27 -5.69 16.55
C ILE A 25 12.42 -4.75 16.16
N GLY A 26 13.13 -5.04 15.07
CA GLY A 26 14.19 -4.17 14.57
C GLY A 26 13.65 -2.80 14.21
N ALA A 27 12.48 -2.76 13.58
CA ALA A 27 11.83 -1.51 13.23
C ALA A 27 11.42 -0.68 14.46
N PHE A 28 10.96 -1.33 15.52
CA PHE A 28 10.61 -0.67 16.77
C PHE A 28 11.82 0.05 17.36
N HIS A 29 12.97 -0.62 17.43
CA HIS A 29 14.22 -0.03 17.93
C HIS A 29 14.78 1.11 17.07
N ALA A 30 14.56 1.06 15.75
CA ALA A 30 14.92 2.15 14.85
C ALA A 30 14.06 3.39 15.12
N VAL A 31 12.75 3.21 15.24
CA VAL A 31 11.80 4.31 15.49
C VAL A 31 11.99 4.93 16.87
N GLU A 32 12.35 4.15 17.90
CA GLU A 32 12.75 4.68 19.22
C GLU A 32 13.94 5.66 19.14
N ARG A 33 14.74 5.59 18.07
CA ARG A 33 15.88 6.48 17.82
C ARG A 33 15.59 7.54 16.75
N GLY A 34 14.33 7.71 16.37
CA GLY A 34 13.92 8.71 15.39
C GLY A 34 14.21 8.32 13.94
N ILE A 35 14.49 7.03 13.67
CA ILE A 35 14.73 6.50 12.33
C ILE A 35 13.43 5.93 11.78
N THR A 36 12.98 6.45 10.64
CA THR A 36 11.75 5.99 9.99
C THR A 36 12.00 4.65 9.29
N VAL A 37 11.06 3.72 9.42
CA VAL A 37 11.14 2.42 8.74
C VAL A 37 10.01 2.31 7.73
N VAL A 38 10.35 1.98 6.49
CA VAL A 38 9.41 1.78 5.39
C VAL A 38 9.50 0.34 4.94
N ALA A 39 8.36 -0.32 4.79
CA ALA A 39 8.33 -1.69 4.35
C ALA A 39 7.17 -2.00 3.39
N GLY A 40 7.38 -2.96 2.48
CA GLY A 40 6.35 -3.36 1.51
C GLY A 40 5.24 -4.16 2.20
N ALA A 41 3.99 -3.99 1.77
CA ALA A 41 2.85 -4.72 2.37
C ALA A 41 2.88 -6.24 2.13
N GLY A 42 3.64 -6.71 1.13
CA GLY A 42 3.68 -8.10 0.68
C GLY A 42 3.05 -8.27 -0.71
N ASN A 43 3.27 -9.42 -1.34
CA ASN A 43 2.87 -9.70 -2.73
C ASN A 43 1.82 -10.81 -2.90
N THR A 44 1.10 -11.19 -1.83
CA THR A 44 0.20 -12.35 -1.80
C THR A 44 -1.29 -11.96 -1.81
N GLY A 45 -1.60 -10.73 -2.21
CA GLY A 45 -2.97 -10.31 -2.51
C GLY A 45 -3.56 -11.10 -3.70
N PRO A 46 -4.87 -10.93 -3.99
CA PRO A 46 -5.78 -9.92 -3.45
C PRO A 46 -6.62 -10.45 -2.29
N ASP A 47 -6.30 -11.63 -1.76
CA ASP A 47 -7.08 -12.24 -0.68
C ASP A 47 -6.94 -11.42 0.60
N PRO A 48 -8.04 -11.23 1.36
CA PRO A 48 -7.98 -10.62 2.67
C PRO A 48 -6.93 -11.30 3.58
N ALA A 49 -6.19 -10.51 4.38
CA ALA A 49 -5.20 -10.86 5.40
C ALA A 49 -3.93 -11.48 4.82
N SER A 50 -3.48 -10.87 3.72
CA SER A 50 -2.20 -11.15 3.07
C SER A 50 -1.11 -10.14 3.45
N VAL A 51 -1.40 -9.08 4.21
CA VAL A 51 -0.38 -8.11 4.69
C VAL A 51 0.47 -8.73 5.80
N PHE A 52 1.79 -8.53 5.75
CA PHE A 52 2.74 -9.10 6.72
C PHE A 52 3.52 -8.05 7.56
N ASN A 53 3.75 -6.85 7.03
CA ASN A 53 4.32 -5.72 7.78
C ASN A 53 3.23 -4.83 8.35
N ASP A 54 2.67 -5.20 9.49
CA ASP A 54 1.49 -4.52 10.03
C ASP A 54 1.76 -3.79 11.36
N ALA A 55 3.02 -3.76 11.80
CA ALA A 55 3.39 -3.05 13.02
C ALA A 55 3.15 -1.52 12.87
N PRO A 56 2.46 -0.85 13.81
CA PRO A 56 2.04 0.56 13.63
C PRO A 56 3.19 1.54 13.41
N TRP A 57 4.38 1.23 13.91
CA TRP A 57 5.59 2.05 13.77
C TRP A 57 6.29 1.90 12.40
N ILE A 58 5.86 0.97 11.55
CA ILE A 58 6.35 0.81 10.17
C ILE A 58 5.45 1.61 9.23
N ILE A 59 6.00 2.26 8.20
CA ILE A 59 5.22 2.77 7.06
C ILE A 59 5.04 1.62 6.06
N THR A 60 3.83 1.07 5.98
CA THR A 60 3.50 -0.10 5.17
C THR A 60 2.99 0.31 3.80
N VAL A 61 3.69 -0.14 2.75
CA VAL A 61 3.54 0.38 1.39
C VAL A 61 2.95 -0.67 0.46
N GLY A 62 1.74 -0.41 -0.06
CA GLY A 62 1.15 -1.18 -1.15
C GLY A 62 1.70 -0.78 -2.51
N ALA A 63 1.28 -1.47 -3.58
CA ALA A 63 1.78 -1.24 -4.93
C ALA A 63 0.66 -0.77 -5.88
N SER A 64 0.93 0.31 -6.60
CA SER A 64 0.04 0.86 -7.63
C SER A 64 0.67 0.86 -9.02
N THR A 65 -0.17 1.01 -10.03
CA THR A 65 0.23 1.22 -11.42
C THR A 65 0.57 2.67 -11.71
N ILE A 66 1.42 2.86 -12.72
CA ILE A 66 1.68 4.15 -13.36
C ILE A 66 0.96 4.24 -14.71
N ASP A 67 0.89 5.45 -15.28
CA ASP A 67 0.36 5.70 -16.62
C ASP A 67 1.24 5.12 -17.74
N ARG A 68 2.49 4.76 -17.43
CA ARG A 68 3.40 4.10 -18.39
C ARG A 68 3.10 2.62 -18.56
N VAL A 69 3.02 2.18 -19.82
CA VAL A 69 2.95 0.77 -20.21
C VAL A 69 4.07 0.42 -21.19
N PHE A 70 4.74 -0.71 -20.97
CA PHE A 70 5.67 -1.26 -21.94
C PHE A 70 4.92 -2.10 -22.99
N ARG A 71 5.11 -1.76 -24.25
CA ARG A 71 4.47 -2.42 -25.40
C ARG A 71 5.54 -2.97 -26.33
N ALA A 72 5.23 -4.07 -26.99
CA ALA A 72 5.94 -4.54 -28.17
C ALA A 72 4.94 -4.63 -29.33
N ASP A 73 5.41 -4.42 -30.55
CA ASP A 73 4.58 -4.59 -31.74
C ASP A 73 4.89 -5.95 -32.37
N VAL A 74 3.86 -6.75 -32.64
CA VAL A 74 3.94 -8.00 -33.38
C VAL A 74 3.31 -7.79 -34.75
N VAL A 75 4.13 -7.84 -35.79
CA VAL A 75 3.66 -7.71 -37.17
C VAL A 75 3.27 -9.09 -37.69
N LEU A 76 2.00 -9.27 -38.06
CA LEU A 76 1.51 -10.52 -38.62
C LEU A 76 1.74 -10.56 -40.14
N GLY A 77 2.20 -11.71 -40.64
CA GLY A 77 2.35 -11.96 -42.07
C GLY A 77 1.00 -12.02 -42.81
N GLY A 78 1.04 -11.95 -44.15
CA GLY A 78 -0.13 -12.21 -45.00
C GLY A 78 -1.21 -11.11 -45.00
N GLY A 79 -0.87 -9.86 -44.66
CA GLY A 79 -1.83 -8.76 -44.58
C GLY A 79 -2.60 -8.67 -43.26
N GLY A 80 -2.23 -9.48 -42.25
CA GLY A 80 -2.88 -9.54 -40.93
C GLY A 80 -2.66 -8.31 -40.02
N GLY A 81 -1.93 -7.30 -40.48
CA GLY A 81 -1.71 -6.04 -39.76
C GLY A 81 -0.70 -6.12 -38.61
N VAL A 82 -0.69 -5.08 -37.77
CA VAL A 82 0.17 -4.96 -36.58
C VAL A 82 -0.67 -5.18 -35.33
N VAL A 83 -0.30 -6.18 -34.53
CA VAL A 83 -0.87 -6.43 -33.21
C VAL A 83 0.02 -5.77 -32.17
N LYS A 84 -0.51 -4.80 -31.43
CA LYS A 84 0.20 -4.22 -30.28
C LYS A 84 0.05 -5.17 -29.10
N VAL A 85 1.17 -5.67 -28.60
CA VAL A 85 1.21 -6.62 -27.50
C VAL A 85 1.72 -5.93 -26.23
N LYS A 86 0.98 -6.04 -25.13
CA LYS A 86 1.45 -5.50 -23.84
C LYS A 86 2.57 -6.42 -23.35
N LYS A 87 3.75 -5.86 -23.06
CA LYS A 87 4.87 -6.66 -22.55
C LYS A 87 4.69 -6.82 -21.04
N LEU A 88 4.09 -7.93 -20.62
CA LEU A 88 3.61 -8.11 -19.24
C LEU A 88 4.45 -9.07 -18.39
N LYS A 89 5.45 -9.77 -18.91
CA LYS A 89 6.21 -10.67 -18.06
C LYS A 89 7.21 -9.89 -17.19
N GLN A 90 7.05 -10.07 -15.88
CA GLN A 90 7.96 -9.63 -14.84
C GLN A 90 9.36 -10.22 -15.12
N GLY A 91 10.41 -9.38 -15.12
CA GLY A 91 11.77 -9.82 -15.46
C GLY A 91 12.06 -9.93 -16.97
N GLU A 92 11.22 -9.37 -17.85
CA GLU A 92 11.56 -9.28 -19.27
C GLU A 92 12.27 -7.97 -19.64
N TRP A 93 13.34 -8.15 -20.42
CA TRP A 93 14.20 -7.14 -21.04
C TRP A 93 13.42 -6.18 -21.93
N LEU A 94 13.68 -4.87 -21.88
CA LEU A 94 13.43 -4.02 -23.05
C LEU A 94 14.45 -4.35 -24.12
N THR A 95 14.18 -5.38 -24.92
CA THR A 95 14.81 -5.48 -26.23
C THR A 95 14.04 -4.52 -27.13
N PHE A 96 14.72 -3.49 -27.63
CA PHE A 96 14.26 -2.77 -28.81
C PHE A 96 14.83 -3.54 -30.01
N PRO A 97 14.11 -4.52 -30.58
CA PRO A 97 14.59 -5.12 -31.81
C PRO A 97 14.63 -4.03 -32.88
N ASP A 98 15.67 -4.06 -33.70
CA ASP A 98 15.68 -3.35 -34.96
C ASP A 98 14.56 -3.97 -35.81
N LEU A 99 13.45 -3.24 -36.00
CA LEU A 99 12.23 -3.78 -36.63
C LEU A 99 12.53 -4.27 -38.06
N ASP A 100 13.50 -3.64 -38.73
CA ASP A 100 13.97 -3.99 -40.07
C ASP A 100 14.79 -5.30 -40.12
N ARG A 101 15.14 -5.89 -38.96
CA ARG A 101 15.93 -7.12 -38.83
C ARG A 101 15.27 -8.19 -37.97
N SER A 102 13.98 -8.04 -37.64
CA SER A 102 13.28 -9.02 -36.80
C SER A 102 13.00 -10.30 -37.60
N PRO A 103 13.42 -11.48 -37.12
CA PRO A 103 13.19 -12.74 -37.84
C PRO A 103 11.70 -13.06 -37.91
N ILE A 104 11.24 -13.51 -39.08
CA ILE A 104 9.86 -13.94 -39.30
C ILE A 104 9.75 -15.40 -38.84
N HIS A 105 8.80 -15.67 -37.95
CA HIS A 105 8.52 -17.01 -37.44
C HIS A 105 7.08 -17.44 -37.75
N PRO A 106 6.83 -18.72 -38.11
CA PRO A 106 5.48 -19.25 -38.21
C PRO A 106 4.77 -19.23 -36.86
N LEU A 107 3.44 -19.12 -36.87
CA LEU A 107 2.60 -19.19 -35.67
C LEU A 107 2.00 -20.59 -35.51
N THR A 108 1.81 -21.02 -34.26
CA THR A 108 1.05 -22.23 -33.91
C THR A 108 0.28 -22.00 -32.61
N ASP A 109 -0.85 -22.66 -32.45
CA ASP A 109 -1.64 -22.60 -31.22
C ASP A 109 -1.28 -23.75 -30.28
N GLY A 110 -1.13 -23.49 -28.98
CA GLY A 110 -0.80 -24.50 -27.97
C GLY A 110 -1.76 -25.69 -27.97
N SER A 111 -3.06 -25.43 -28.15
CA SER A 111 -4.09 -26.47 -28.25
C SER A 111 -3.86 -27.42 -29.44
N THR A 112 -3.34 -26.91 -30.55
CA THR A 112 -3.03 -27.69 -31.76
C THR A 112 -1.70 -28.44 -31.68
N ALA A 113 -0.83 -28.01 -30.75
CA ALA A 113 0.47 -28.58 -30.44
C ALA A 113 0.46 -29.55 -29.25
N LYS A 114 -0.72 -29.95 -28.76
CA LYS A 114 -0.89 -30.85 -27.60
C LYS A 114 -0.10 -32.16 -27.69
N GLU A 115 0.62 -32.48 -26.61
CA GLU A 115 1.25 -33.79 -26.42
C GLU A 115 0.21 -34.90 -26.15
N GLY A 116 0.51 -36.14 -26.53
CA GLY A 116 -0.46 -37.25 -26.46
C GLY A 116 -1.05 -37.45 -25.06
N ASN A 117 -0.20 -37.36 -24.03
CA ASN A 117 -0.53 -37.56 -22.61
C ASN A 117 -1.05 -36.29 -21.90
N ALA A 118 -0.94 -35.11 -22.52
CA ALA A 118 -1.35 -33.85 -21.93
C ALA A 118 -2.85 -33.59 -22.08
N SER A 119 -3.45 -32.87 -21.13
CA SER A 119 -4.84 -32.40 -21.28
C SER A 119 -4.90 -31.26 -22.30
N TYR A 120 -6.10 -31.04 -22.89
CA TYR A 120 -6.32 -29.91 -23.78
C TYR A 120 -6.01 -28.57 -23.09
N LEU A 121 -6.44 -28.42 -21.83
CA LEU A 121 -6.20 -27.21 -21.04
C LEU A 121 -4.72 -27.00 -20.77
N ALA A 122 -3.97 -28.05 -20.39
CA ALA A 122 -2.53 -27.94 -20.15
C ALA A 122 -1.79 -27.49 -21.42
N ALA A 123 -2.16 -28.00 -22.59
CA ALA A 123 -1.57 -27.59 -23.86
C ALA A 123 -2.01 -26.19 -24.32
N SER A 124 -3.27 -25.81 -24.11
CA SER A 124 -3.78 -24.46 -24.35
C SER A 124 -3.02 -23.43 -23.50
N ASP A 125 -2.77 -23.76 -22.23
CA ASP A 125 -2.01 -22.93 -21.27
C ASP A 125 -0.48 -22.98 -21.49
N CYS A 126 0.01 -23.82 -22.42
CA CYS A 126 1.44 -24.08 -22.65
C CYS A 126 2.22 -24.48 -21.39
N GLN A 127 1.65 -25.38 -20.59
CA GLN A 127 2.30 -25.90 -19.39
C GLN A 127 3.58 -26.68 -19.74
N GLN A 128 4.45 -26.84 -18.75
CA GLN A 128 5.67 -27.61 -18.94
C GLN A 128 5.33 -29.03 -19.43
N ASP A 129 6.05 -29.49 -20.46
CA ASP A 129 5.89 -30.80 -21.08
C ASP A 129 4.51 -31.09 -21.72
N SER A 130 3.67 -30.07 -21.93
CA SER A 130 2.33 -30.25 -22.52
C SER A 130 2.29 -30.17 -24.05
N LEU A 131 3.40 -29.80 -24.69
CA LEU A 131 3.48 -29.47 -26.12
C LEU A 131 4.45 -30.37 -26.87
N LYS A 132 4.04 -30.84 -28.05
CA LYS A 132 4.87 -31.58 -29.00
C LYS A 132 5.96 -30.69 -29.58
N ARG A 133 7.22 -31.06 -29.32
CA ARG A 133 8.40 -30.36 -29.85
C ARG A 133 8.33 -30.16 -31.37
N GLU A 134 7.97 -31.19 -32.12
CA GLU A 134 7.86 -31.16 -33.59
C GLU A 134 6.89 -30.10 -34.11
N LYS A 135 5.88 -29.74 -33.31
CA LYS A 135 4.87 -28.74 -33.67
C LYS A 135 5.24 -27.33 -33.24
N THR A 136 6.13 -27.16 -32.27
CA THR A 136 6.49 -25.87 -31.65
C THR A 136 7.89 -25.37 -32.01
N GLU A 137 8.80 -26.25 -32.42
CA GLU A 137 10.19 -25.88 -32.74
C GLU A 137 10.26 -24.87 -33.89
N GLY A 138 10.96 -23.75 -33.66
CA GLY A 138 11.12 -22.66 -34.64
C GLY A 138 9.90 -21.76 -34.84
N LYS A 139 8.81 -21.97 -34.09
CA LYS A 139 7.55 -21.22 -34.20
C LYS A 139 7.29 -20.35 -32.97
N ILE A 140 6.47 -19.32 -33.16
CA ILE A 140 5.84 -18.59 -32.05
C ILE A 140 4.57 -19.36 -31.66
N VAL A 141 4.49 -19.80 -30.39
CA VAL A 141 3.33 -20.53 -29.86
C VAL A 141 2.38 -19.54 -29.16
N ILE A 142 1.10 -19.61 -29.50
CA ILE A 142 0.02 -18.86 -28.86
C ILE A 142 -0.53 -19.71 -27.72
N CYS A 143 -0.60 -19.14 -26.52
CA CYS A 143 -1.06 -19.79 -25.30
C CYS A 143 -2.28 -19.03 -24.75
N GLU A 144 -3.32 -19.74 -24.34
CA GLU A 144 -4.56 -19.16 -23.80
C GLU A 144 -4.71 -19.61 -22.34
N VAL A 145 -4.58 -18.67 -21.40
CA VAL A 145 -4.67 -18.94 -19.94
C VAL A 145 -6.08 -18.63 -19.43
N LYS A 146 -6.84 -19.64 -18.98
CA LYS A 146 -8.21 -19.44 -18.44
C LYS A 146 -8.23 -18.76 -17.05
N GLY A 147 -9.26 -17.94 -16.80
CA GLY A 147 -9.50 -17.29 -15.49
C GLY A 147 -8.70 -16.00 -15.25
N LYS A 148 -7.87 -15.63 -16.22
CA LYS A 148 -7.35 -14.29 -16.47
C LYS A 148 -7.85 -13.89 -17.85
N ASP A 149 -7.90 -12.60 -18.19
CA ASP A 149 -8.11 -12.18 -19.58
C ASP A 149 -7.20 -13.05 -20.49
N PRO A 150 -7.71 -13.63 -21.59
CA PRO A 150 -6.96 -14.58 -22.41
C PRO A 150 -5.63 -13.94 -22.80
N THR A 151 -4.54 -14.39 -22.19
CA THR A 151 -3.24 -13.80 -22.45
C THR A 151 -2.62 -14.42 -23.69
N ILE A 152 -3.15 -14.10 -24.88
CA ILE A 152 -2.19 -13.55 -25.85
C ILE A 152 -1.76 -12.23 -25.20
N ASN A 153 -0.52 -11.76 -25.30
CA ASN A 153 -0.26 -10.37 -24.91
C ASN A 153 -1.15 -9.44 -25.80
N LEU A 154 -2.40 -9.22 -25.40
CA LEU A 154 -3.51 -8.59 -26.09
C LEU A 154 -4.36 -8.01 -24.96
N LEU A 155 -3.98 -6.82 -24.49
CA LEU A 155 -4.91 -5.95 -23.79
C LEU A 155 -5.20 -4.78 -24.71
N THR A 156 -6.46 -4.78 -25.14
CA THR A 156 -7.18 -3.73 -25.86
C THR A 156 -6.90 -2.36 -25.24
N GLN A 157 -6.88 -1.33 -26.09
CA GLN A 157 -6.79 0.07 -25.68
C GLN A 157 -7.84 0.39 -24.62
N ALA A 158 -7.40 0.63 -23.39
CA ALA A 158 -8.14 1.40 -22.41
C ALA A 158 -7.32 2.66 -22.14
N ASN A 159 -7.97 3.82 -22.20
CA ASN A 159 -7.37 5.10 -21.81
C ASN A 159 -6.61 4.93 -20.48
N GLU A 160 -5.34 5.31 -20.48
CA GLU A 160 -4.40 4.92 -19.41
C GLU A 160 -4.63 5.77 -18.16
N VAL A 161 -4.98 5.09 -17.07
CA VAL A 161 -5.27 5.70 -15.77
C VAL A 161 -4.16 5.32 -14.80
N GLN A 162 -3.41 6.32 -14.33
CA GLN A 162 -2.42 6.18 -13.25
C GLN A 162 -3.14 5.94 -11.92
N GLY A 163 -2.63 5.05 -11.06
CA GLY A 163 -3.27 4.80 -9.76
C GLY A 163 -4.40 3.79 -9.84
N LYS A 164 -4.13 2.62 -10.43
CA LYS A 164 -4.87 1.40 -10.10
C LYS A 164 -4.09 0.61 -9.05
N VAL A 165 -4.77 0.08 -8.04
CA VAL A 165 -4.19 -0.85 -7.05
C VAL A 165 -4.12 -2.24 -7.68
N THR A 166 -2.92 -2.79 -7.78
CA THR A 166 -2.72 -4.07 -8.49
C THR A 166 -2.98 -5.28 -7.60
N VAL A 167 -3.46 -6.39 -8.19
CA VAL A 167 -3.77 -7.70 -7.55
C VAL A 167 -2.61 -8.25 -6.70
N VAL A 168 -1.38 -7.85 -6.99
CA VAL A 168 -0.20 -8.28 -6.22
C VAL A 168 -0.05 -7.50 -4.91
N SER A 169 -0.70 -6.34 -4.74
CA SER A 169 -0.69 -5.65 -3.44
C SER A 169 -1.46 -6.49 -2.44
N SER A 170 -0.78 -6.93 -1.38
CA SER A 170 -1.43 -7.66 -0.30
C SER A 170 -2.57 -6.85 0.29
N ARG A 171 -3.71 -7.50 0.49
CA ARG A 171 -4.90 -6.94 1.11
C ARG A 171 -4.99 -7.36 2.56
N GLU A 172 -5.34 -6.43 3.43
CA GLU A 172 -5.71 -6.73 4.80
C GLU A 172 -7.06 -7.47 4.85
N ALA A 173 -7.28 -8.38 5.82
CA ALA A 173 -8.61 -8.93 6.07
C ALA A 173 -9.25 -8.27 7.27
N VAL A 174 -10.56 -8.37 7.24
CA VAL A 174 -11.42 -8.51 8.39
C VAL A 174 -11.10 -9.81 9.16
N LYS A 175 -9.86 -9.98 9.68
CA LYS A 175 -9.62 -10.95 10.76
C LYS A 175 -9.98 -10.28 12.08
N LEU A 176 -10.59 -11.04 12.99
CA LEU A 176 -11.19 -10.65 14.28
C LEU A 176 -10.31 -9.81 15.24
N LYS A 177 -9.07 -9.44 14.89
CA LYS A 177 -8.11 -8.71 15.74
C LYS A 177 -7.55 -7.41 15.14
N SER A 178 -7.91 -6.99 13.92
CA SER A 178 -7.40 -5.73 13.36
C SER A 178 -8.22 -4.53 13.84
N TYR A 179 -7.63 -3.73 14.74
CA TYR A 179 -8.22 -2.48 15.28
C TYR A 179 -7.54 -1.21 14.73
N LEU A 180 -6.47 -1.36 13.93
CA LEU A 180 -5.72 -0.26 13.33
C LEU A 180 -5.16 -0.57 11.92
N ASN A 181 -5.30 -1.83 11.53
CA ASN A 181 -4.46 -2.46 10.52
C ASN A 181 -5.07 -2.19 9.14
N ILE A 182 -4.46 -1.24 8.44
CA ILE A 182 -4.64 -0.97 7.02
C ILE A 182 -3.23 -0.78 6.43
N THR A 183 -3.03 -1.11 5.16
CA THR A 183 -1.91 -0.54 4.39
C THR A 183 -1.87 0.97 4.64
N ASP A 184 -0.70 1.58 4.84
CA ASP A 184 -0.68 3.02 5.17
C ASP A 184 -0.87 3.88 3.92
N VAL A 185 -0.17 3.52 2.85
CA VAL A 185 -0.08 4.28 1.60
C VAL A 185 0.25 3.34 0.44
N ILE A 186 -0.10 3.72 -0.78
CA ILE A 186 0.38 3.06 -2.01
C ILE A 186 1.37 3.97 -2.74
N ALA A 187 2.26 3.34 -3.50
CA ALA A 187 3.21 4.04 -4.35
C ALA A 187 3.51 3.22 -5.61
N PRO A 188 4.14 3.81 -6.64
CA PRO A 188 4.44 3.13 -7.89
C PRO A 188 5.22 1.84 -7.66
N GLY A 189 4.60 0.70 -7.97
CA GLY A 189 5.16 -0.63 -7.72
C GLY A 189 5.02 -1.58 -8.88
N VAL A 190 4.44 -1.16 -10.00
CA VAL A 190 4.21 -2.02 -11.18
C VAL A 190 5.02 -1.53 -12.36
N SER A 191 5.77 -2.44 -12.99
CA SER A 191 6.59 -2.17 -14.17
C SER A 191 7.59 -1.02 -13.94
N ILE A 192 8.30 -1.07 -12.83
CA ILE A 192 9.32 -0.07 -12.48
C ILE A 192 10.67 -0.49 -13.06
N LEU A 193 11.32 0.45 -13.74
CA LEU A 193 12.65 0.29 -14.31
C LEU A 193 13.69 0.73 -13.26
N ALA A 194 14.63 -0.15 -12.92
CA ALA A 194 15.70 0.15 -11.97
C ALA A 194 17.02 -0.52 -12.38
N ALA A 195 18.13 -0.12 -11.75
CA ALA A 195 19.42 -0.75 -11.97
C ALA A 195 19.37 -2.26 -11.63
N TRP A 196 20.17 -3.07 -12.33
CA TRP A 196 20.22 -4.52 -12.15
C TRP A 196 21.66 -5.02 -12.07
N ILE A 197 21.83 -6.20 -11.49
CA ILE A 197 23.14 -6.84 -11.36
C ILE A 197 23.64 -7.27 -12.75
N GLY A 198 24.92 -6.99 -13.03
CA GLY A 198 25.53 -7.15 -14.35
C GLY A 198 25.92 -8.58 -14.72
N ASP A 199 25.67 -9.54 -13.84
CA ASP A 199 26.06 -10.95 -13.94
C ASP A 199 24.89 -11.91 -13.70
N ASP A 200 23.65 -11.43 -13.75
CA ASP A 200 22.46 -12.28 -13.57
C ASP A 200 22.28 -13.28 -14.71
N SER A 201 22.79 -14.49 -14.54
CA SER A 201 22.64 -15.57 -15.50
C SER A 201 21.27 -16.24 -15.51
N GLU A 202 20.46 -16.06 -14.45
CA GLU A 202 19.14 -16.68 -14.34
C GLU A 202 18.13 -15.98 -15.23
N SER A 203 18.20 -14.66 -15.24
CA SER A 203 17.32 -13.85 -16.07
C SER A 203 17.92 -13.65 -17.48
N THR A 204 19.24 -13.60 -17.65
CA THR A 204 19.87 -13.36 -18.96
C THR A 204 19.65 -14.50 -19.97
N PRO A 205 19.04 -14.23 -21.15
CA PRO A 205 18.90 -15.24 -22.20
C PRO A 205 20.27 -15.75 -22.69
N LYS A 206 20.35 -17.06 -22.97
CA LYS A 206 21.57 -17.68 -23.51
C LYS A 206 22.09 -16.91 -24.73
N GLY A 207 23.37 -16.53 -24.68
CA GLY A 207 24.05 -15.80 -25.76
C GLY A 207 23.89 -14.27 -25.74
N ARG A 208 23.23 -13.69 -24.71
CA ARG A 208 23.16 -12.24 -24.51
C ARG A 208 23.97 -11.81 -23.28
N LYS A 209 24.33 -10.52 -23.24
CA LYS A 209 24.91 -9.89 -22.05
C LYS A 209 23.79 -9.53 -21.06
N PRO A 210 24.00 -9.66 -19.74
CA PRO A 210 23.07 -9.16 -18.74
C PRO A 210 22.90 -7.65 -18.89
N PRO A 211 21.69 -7.08 -18.71
CA PRO A 211 21.53 -5.64 -18.82
C PRO A 211 21.96 -4.94 -17.54
N SER A 212 22.20 -3.64 -17.66
CA SER A 212 22.42 -2.76 -16.51
C SER A 212 21.11 -2.34 -15.80
N PHE A 213 19.95 -2.64 -16.40
CA PHE A 213 18.63 -2.27 -15.88
C PHE A 213 17.61 -3.39 -16.10
N ASN A 214 16.63 -3.48 -15.21
CA ASN A 214 15.54 -4.45 -15.29
C ASN A 214 14.20 -3.80 -14.93
N ILE A 215 13.10 -4.42 -15.39
CA ILE A 215 11.74 -4.01 -15.08
C ILE A 215 11.09 -5.07 -14.21
N ILE A 216 10.73 -4.67 -13.00
CA ILE A 216 10.06 -5.54 -12.04
C ILE A 216 8.85 -4.86 -11.42
N SER A 217 8.00 -5.69 -10.82
CA SER A 217 6.80 -5.26 -10.09
C SER A 217 6.81 -5.86 -8.69
N GLY A 218 6.12 -5.20 -7.76
CA GLY A 218 5.90 -5.68 -6.40
C GLY A 218 5.96 -4.55 -5.36
N THR A 219 5.45 -4.82 -4.17
CA THR A 219 5.55 -3.89 -3.02
C THR A 219 7.00 -3.65 -2.58
N SER A 220 7.90 -4.59 -2.88
CA SER A 220 9.34 -4.40 -2.74
C SER A 220 9.89 -3.24 -3.57
N VAL A 221 9.21 -2.86 -4.66
CA VAL A 221 9.62 -1.80 -5.57
C VAL A 221 8.89 -0.49 -5.29
N SER A 222 7.70 -0.54 -4.69
CA SER A 222 7.01 0.66 -4.19
C SER A 222 7.62 1.19 -2.89
N CYS A 223 8.07 0.31 -1.99
CA CYS A 223 8.75 0.65 -0.74
C CYS A 223 9.87 1.71 -0.89
N PRO A 224 10.87 1.57 -1.80
CA PRO A 224 11.93 2.56 -1.94
C PRO A 224 11.45 3.93 -2.44
N HIS A 225 10.32 4.03 -3.15
CA HIS A 225 9.75 5.33 -3.52
C HIS A 225 9.30 6.11 -2.27
N VAL A 226 8.62 5.43 -1.35
CA VAL A 226 8.21 6.03 -0.08
C VAL A 226 9.42 6.33 0.81
N ALA A 227 10.44 5.47 0.83
CA ALA A 227 11.69 5.74 1.55
C ALA A 227 12.41 7.00 1.02
N GLY A 228 12.40 7.22 -0.30
CA GLY A 228 12.90 8.46 -0.91
C GLY A 228 12.11 9.70 -0.46
N ALA A 229 10.78 9.60 -0.39
CA ALA A 229 9.95 10.68 0.14
C ALA A 229 10.22 10.95 1.62
N VAL A 230 10.39 9.90 2.44
CA VAL A 230 10.79 10.02 3.86
C VAL A 230 12.11 10.80 3.98
N ALA A 231 13.11 10.49 3.16
CA ALA A 231 14.39 11.20 3.17
C ALA A 231 14.21 12.69 2.79
N ALA A 232 13.40 12.98 1.77
CA ALA A 232 13.10 14.36 1.37
C ALA A 232 12.38 15.15 2.47
N ILE A 233 11.38 14.54 3.14
CA ILE A 233 10.67 15.14 4.27
C ILE A 233 11.64 15.38 5.44
N LYS A 234 12.48 14.40 5.78
CA LYS A 234 13.44 14.55 6.88
C LYS A 234 14.46 15.65 6.61
N ASN A 235 14.88 15.82 5.35
CA ASN A 235 15.74 16.93 4.95
C ASN A 235 15.03 18.29 5.06
N ALA A 236 13.76 18.38 4.63
CA ALA A 236 12.97 19.61 4.70
C ALA A 236 12.49 19.96 6.12
N GLN A 237 12.25 18.96 6.96
CA GLN A 237 11.77 19.07 8.34
C GLN A 237 12.60 18.16 9.27
N PRO A 238 13.84 18.54 9.63
CA PRO A 238 14.73 17.70 10.43
C PRO A 238 14.17 17.34 11.81
N SER A 239 13.29 18.17 12.37
CA SER A 239 12.65 17.94 13.66
C SER A 239 11.51 16.94 13.63
N PHE A 240 11.03 16.50 12.46
CA PHE A 240 9.93 15.55 12.39
C PHE A 240 10.36 14.19 12.97
N SER A 241 9.52 13.65 13.84
CA SER A 241 9.60 12.27 14.29
C SER A 241 9.20 11.31 13.16
N PRO A 242 9.54 10.02 13.25
CA PRO A 242 9.02 9.01 12.32
C PRO A 242 7.50 9.03 12.18
N PHE A 243 6.77 9.35 13.26
CA PHE A 243 5.31 9.42 13.28
C PHE A 243 4.78 10.66 12.58
N ALA A 244 5.42 11.82 12.76
CA ALA A 244 5.09 13.02 12.01
C ALA A 244 5.32 12.82 10.51
N ILE A 245 6.40 12.15 10.11
CA ILE A 245 6.69 11.82 8.71
C ILE A 245 5.61 10.88 8.14
N LYS A 246 5.30 9.80 8.87
CA LYS A 246 4.24 8.87 8.50
C LYS A 246 2.90 9.58 8.34
N SER A 247 2.54 10.44 9.29
CA SER A 247 1.32 11.25 9.21
C SER A 247 1.33 12.19 8.01
N ALA A 248 2.45 12.85 7.71
CA ALA A 248 2.54 13.75 6.57
C ALA A 248 2.31 13.02 5.25
N ILE A 249 2.88 11.82 5.10
CA ILE A 249 2.71 10.95 3.93
C ILE A 249 1.24 10.52 3.79
N MET A 250 0.65 9.97 4.85
CA MET A 250 -0.72 9.43 4.80
C MET A 250 -1.74 10.55 4.55
N THR A 251 -1.67 11.64 5.31
CA THR A 251 -2.74 12.66 5.31
C THR A 251 -2.81 13.52 4.06
N THR A 252 -1.73 13.53 3.27
CA THR A 252 -1.60 14.31 2.03
C THR A 252 -1.71 13.47 0.76
N ALA A 253 -1.83 12.15 0.90
CA ALA A 253 -1.93 11.20 -0.20
C ALA A 253 -3.08 11.55 -1.16
N PHE A 254 -3.01 11.08 -2.40
CA PHE A 254 -4.09 11.20 -3.39
C PHE A 254 -5.04 10.00 -3.32
N VAL A 255 -6.34 10.25 -3.35
CA VAL A 255 -7.37 9.20 -3.53
C VAL A 255 -7.93 9.16 -4.94
N THR A 256 -7.47 10.08 -5.79
CA THR A 256 -7.89 10.22 -7.17
C THR A 256 -6.73 9.93 -8.12
N ASN A 257 -7.04 9.32 -9.24
CA ASN A 257 -6.12 9.09 -10.34
C ASN A 257 -5.87 10.35 -11.18
N ASN A 258 -5.03 10.21 -12.20
CA ASN A 258 -4.67 11.27 -13.15
C ASN A 258 -5.86 11.84 -13.97
N VAL A 259 -6.99 11.14 -14.04
CA VAL A 259 -8.22 11.64 -14.71
C VAL A 259 -9.24 12.21 -13.73
N GLY A 260 -8.89 12.34 -12.45
CA GLY A 260 -9.73 12.93 -11.40
C GLY A 260 -10.78 11.99 -10.80
N SER A 261 -10.84 10.73 -11.24
CA SER A 261 -11.70 9.69 -10.68
C SER A 261 -11.04 9.03 -9.48
N LEU A 262 -11.81 8.34 -8.63
CA LEU A 262 -11.26 7.56 -7.52
C LEU A 262 -10.30 6.46 -8.02
N ILE A 263 -9.28 6.17 -7.22
CA ILE A 263 -8.38 5.04 -7.42
C ILE A 263 -9.20 3.74 -7.38
N THR A 264 -8.92 2.84 -8.32
CA THR A 264 -9.63 1.56 -8.43
C THR A 264 -8.70 0.39 -8.21
N THR A 265 -9.26 -0.78 -7.93
CA THR A 265 -8.55 -2.05 -7.99
C THR A 265 -8.32 -2.45 -9.45
N ASP A 266 -7.50 -3.47 -9.69
CA ASP A 266 -7.32 -4.06 -11.04
C ASP A 266 -8.63 -4.59 -11.64
N ALA A 267 -9.59 -5.01 -10.80
CA ALA A 267 -10.93 -5.42 -11.22
C ALA A 267 -11.82 -4.23 -11.67
N GLY A 268 -11.36 -2.99 -11.46
CA GLY A 268 -12.09 -1.77 -11.79
C GLY A 268 -13.05 -1.28 -10.70
N GLU A 269 -13.07 -1.95 -9.54
CA GLU A 269 -13.87 -1.57 -8.38
C GLU A 269 -13.23 -0.38 -7.64
N GLU A 270 -14.02 0.44 -6.94
CA GLU A 270 -13.50 1.49 -6.07
C GLU A 270 -12.59 0.87 -5.00
N ALA A 271 -11.35 1.35 -4.91
CA ALA A 271 -10.40 0.83 -3.93
C ALA A 271 -10.73 1.34 -2.52
N THR A 272 -10.77 0.42 -1.57
CA THR A 272 -11.06 0.69 -0.16
C THR A 272 -9.78 1.07 0.59
N PRO A 273 -9.86 1.56 1.85
CA PRO A 273 -8.68 1.76 2.69
C PRO A 273 -7.86 0.47 2.93
N TYR A 274 -8.43 -0.72 2.77
CA TYR A 274 -7.64 -1.96 2.82
C TYR A 274 -6.80 -2.19 1.56
N ASP A 275 -7.18 -1.58 0.43
CA ASP A 275 -6.45 -1.62 -0.84
C ASP A 275 -5.35 -0.55 -0.89
N LEU A 276 -5.72 0.71 -0.61
CA LEU A 276 -4.86 1.89 -0.83
C LEU A 276 -4.37 2.58 0.44
N GLY A 277 -4.86 2.18 1.61
CA GLY A 277 -4.60 2.88 2.85
C GLY A 277 -5.19 4.28 2.88
N ALA A 278 -4.33 5.28 3.02
CA ALA A 278 -4.69 6.68 2.89
C ALA A 278 -4.73 7.18 1.43
N GLY A 279 -4.13 6.43 0.50
CA GLY A 279 -4.04 6.76 -0.93
C GLY A 279 -2.64 6.63 -1.52
N GLU A 280 -2.47 7.16 -2.73
CA GLU A 280 -1.20 7.26 -3.45
C GLU A 280 -0.31 8.35 -2.87
N LEU A 281 0.97 8.03 -2.65
CA LEU A 281 1.98 8.96 -2.17
C LEU A 281 1.93 10.30 -2.93
N ASN A 282 1.88 11.40 -2.18
CA ASN A 282 2.03 12.76 -2.68
C ASN A 282 3.35 13.36 -2.16
N PRO A 283 4.47 13.26 -2.92
CA PRO A 283 5.77 13.70 -2.44
C PRO A 283 5.80 15.19 -2.08
N THR A 284 5.16 16.05 -2.89
CA THR A 284 5.18 17.49 -2.67
C THR A 284 4.27 17.91 -1.51
N GLY A 285 3.07 17.34 -1.42
CA GLY A 285 2.14 17.63 -0.33
C GLY A 285 2.69 17.25 1.05
N SER A 286 3.38 16.12 1.12
CA SER A 286 3.95 15.60 2.38
C SER A 286 5.10 16.44 2.96
N LEU A 287 5.72 17.33 2.19
CA LEU A 287 6.74 18.26 2.70
C LEU A 287 6.17 19.34 3.62
N ASN A 288 4.89 19.68 3.45
CA ASN A 288 4.21 20.67 4.28
C ASN A 288 2.73 20.29 4.46
N PRO A 289 2.43 19.33 5.36
CA PRO A 289 1.09 18.77 5.51
C PRO A 289 0.12 19.69 6.26
N GLY A 290 0.60 20.79 6.86
CA GLY A 290 -0.18 21.68 7.72
C GLY A 290 -0.37 21.13 9.13
N LEU A 291 -0.98 19.95 9.26
CA LEU A 291 -1.15 19.24 10.55
C LEU A 291 -0.60 17.81 10.47
N VAL A 292 -0.18 17.27 11.61
CA VAL A 292 0.22 15.86 11.75
C VAL A 292 -0.38 15.22 12.99
N TYR A 293 -0.56 13.90 12.95
CA TYR A 293 -0.81 13.04 14.10
C TYR A 293 0.55 12.64 14.69
N GLU A 294 0.94 13.32 15.77
CA GLU A 294 2.17 12.98 16.49
C GLU A 294 1.88 11.87 17.51
N ALA A 295 2.67 10.81 17.50
CA ALA A 295 2.65 9.77 18.51
C ALA A 295 4.00 9.73 19.25
N THR A 296 3.99 9.17 20.46
CA THR A 296 5.17 9.03 21.33
C THR A 296 5.59 7.57 21.44
N THR A 297 6.78 7.32 21.99
CA THR A 297 7.21 5.95 22.32
C THR A 297 6.21 5.30 23.29
N THR A 298 5.71 6.04 24.28
CA THR A 298 4.71 5.55 25.23
C THR A 298 3.43 5.08 24.54
N ASP A 299 2.96 5.79 23.52
CA ASP A 299 1.77 5.39 22.75
C ASP A 299 1.95 4.01 22.10
N HIS A 300 3.17 3.68 21.65
CA HIS A 300 3.47 2.38 21.06
C HIS A 300 3.67 1.28 22.11
N LEU A 301 4.18 1.62 23.28
CA LEU A 301 4.20 0.68 24.42
C LEU A 301 2.78 0.33 24.85
N LEU A 302 1.88 1.32 24.91
CA LEU A 302 0.46 1.11 25.18
C LEU A 302 -0.19 0.27 24.08
N PHE A 303 0.14 0.50 22.80
CA PHE A 303 -0.31 -0.37 21.71
C PHE A 303 0.07 -1.84 21.95
N LEU A 304 1.33 -2.12 22.32
CA LEU A 304 1.76 -3.50 22.62
C LEU A 304 0.92 -4.13 23.75
N CYS A 305 0.61 -3.36 24.79
CA CYS A 305 -0.27 -3.81 25.88
C CYS A 305 -1.69 -4.11 25.37
N TYR A 306 -2.28 -3.19 24.59
CA TYR A 306 -3.63 -3.35 24.03
C TYR A 306 -3.72 -4.51 23.03
N TYR A 307 -2.62 -4.79 22.34
CA TYR A 307 -2.49 -5.95 21.46
C TYR A 307 -2.48 -7.28 22.23
N GLY A 308 -2.09 -7.27 23.51
CA GLY A 308 -2.12 -8.42 24.42
C GLY A 308 -0.76 -8.84 24.97
N TYR A 309 0.31 -8.08 24.77
CA TYR A 309 1.59 -8.35 25.41
C TYR A 309 1.56 -7.93 26.89
N ASP A 310 2.16 -8.77 27.74
CA ASP A 310 2.31 -8.45 29.16
C ASP A 310 3.48 -7.48 29.42
N THR A 311 3.52 -6.93 30.63
CA THR A 311 4.56 -5.98 31.04
C THR A 311 5.97 -6.55 30.90
N ALA A 312 6.15 -7.84 31.20
CA ALA A 312 7.45 -8.50 31.09
C ALA A 312 7.94 -8.54 29.63
N THR A 313 7.05 -8.90 28.70
CA THR A 313 7.34 -8.95 27.27
C THR A 313 7.59 -7.55 26.71
N VAL A 314 6.77 -6.55 27.07
CA VAL A 314 6.99 -5.16 26.62
C VAL A 314 8.34 -4.62 27.09
N ARG A 315 8.76 -4.91 28.32
CA ARG A 315 10.09 -4.53 28.85
C ARG A 315 11.24 -5.30 28.21
N LEU A 316 10.98 -6.50 27.70
CA LEU A 316 11.97 -7.26 26.93
C LEU A 316 12.16 -6.66 25.52
N ILE A 317 11.05 -6.27 24.87
CA ILE A 317 11.06 -5.68 23.53
C ILE A 317 11.63 -4.25 23.55
N SER A 318 11.26 -3.42 24.53
CA SER A 318 11.66 -2.01 24.58
C SER A 318 12.66 -1.74 25.71
N ARG A 319 13.85 -1.24 25.33
CA ARG A 319 14.81 -0.73 26.31
C ARG A 319 14.26 0.50 27.04
N VAL A 320 13.48 1.33 26.36
CA VAL A 320 12.82 2.51 26.94
C VAL A 320 11.81 2.10 28.01
N ALA A 321 10.97 1.10 27.73
CA ALA A 321 10.04 0.55 28.71
C ALA A 321 10.76 0.05 29.97
N ARG A 322 11.88 -0.65 29.80
CA ARG A 322 12.70 -1.12 30.92
C ARG A 322 13.33 0.03 31.71
N SER A 323 13.87 1.05 31.04
CA SER A 323 14.46 2.21 31.73
C SER A 323 13.45 3.05 32.49
N LEU A 324 12.22 3.15 31.98
CA LEU A 324 11.13 3.91 32.60
C LEU A 324 10.34 3.09 33.63
N ASN A 325 10.70 1.82 33.85
CA ASN A 325 9.92 0.88 34.66
C ASN A 325 8.44 0.85 34.25
N PHE A 326 8.17 0.92 32.94
CA PHE A 326 6.84 0.98 32.36
C PHE A 326 6.01 -0.26 32.70
N SER A 327 4.71 -0.11 32.96
CA SER A 327 3.80 -1.22 33.22
C SER A 327 2.54 -1.08 32.38
N CYS A 328 2.08 -2.19 31.81
CA CYS A 328 0.83 -2.22 31.06
C CYS A 328 -0.36 -1.92 31.98
N PRO A 329 -1.33 -1.10 31.54
CA PRO A 329 -2.58 -0.88 32.27
C PRO A 329 -3.37 -2.18 32.47
N LEU A 330 -4.03 -2.34 33.62
CA LEU A 330 -4.83 -3.53 33.95
C LEU A 330 -6.08 -3.67 33.07
N ASP A 331 -6.60 -2.57 32.56
CA ASP A 331 -7.77 -2.45 31.69
C ASP A 331 -7.40 -2.48 30.20
N SER A 332 -6.18 -2.90 29.86
CA SER A 332 -5.74 -3.06 28.47
C SER A 332 -6.67 -4.02 27.72
N SER A 333 -7.22 -3.54 26.61
CA SER A 333 -8.07 -4.36 25.74
C SER A 333 -7.83 -4.02 24.26
N PRO A 334 -8.11 -4.94 23.34
CA PRO A 334 -7.95 -4.68 21.91
C PRO A 334 -8.77 -3.49 21.39
N ASP A 335 -9.92 -3.20 22.01
CA ASP A 335 -10.74 -2.03 21.65
C ASP A 335 -10.00 -0.69 21.88
N LEU A 336 -9.01 -0.64 22.78
CA LEU A 336 -8.20 0.55 23.04
C LEU A 336 -7.13 0.80 21.97
N VAL A 337 -6.83 -0.17 21.10
CA VAL A 337 -5.90 0.03 19.97
C VAL A 337 -6.39 1.17 19.07
N SER A 338 -7.71 1.30 18.88
CA SER A 338 -8.31 2.36 18.08
C SER A 338 -8.10 3.78 18.66
N HIS A 339 -7.63 3.91 19.91
CA HIS A 339 -7.30 5.18 20.55
C HIS A 339 -5.87 5.67 20.25
N LEU A 340 -5.03 4.85 19.62
CA LEU A 340 -3.70 5.29 19.20
C LEU A 340 -3.81 6.55 18.32
N ASN A 341 -2.95 7.55 18.55
CA ASN A 341 -2.97 8.80 17.78
C ASN A 341 -2.40 8.60 16.37
N TYR A 342 -3.17 7.91 15.54
CA TYR A 342 -2.76 7.42 14.24
C TYR A 342 -3.55 8.10 13.11
N PRO A 343 -2.96 8.31 11.92
CA PRO A 343 -3.61 8.98 10.77
C PRO A 343 -4.72 8.18 10.08
N SER A 344 -5.19 7.10 10.69
CA SER A 344 -6.33 6.30 10.24
C SER A 344 -7.10 5.76 11.45
N MET A 345 -8.30 5.26 11.18
CA MET A 345 -9.21 4.80 12.23
C MET A 345 -9.90 3.51 11.80
N ALA A 346 -9.91 2.50 12.65
CA ALA A 346 -10.75 1.33 12.47
C ALA A 346 -11.56 1.11 13.75
N VAL A 347 -12.87 0.90 13.60
CA VAL A 347 -13.79 0.65 14.72
C VAL A 347 -14.69 -0.53 14.42
N ARG A 348 -14.95 -1.33 15.44
CA ARG A 348 -15.98 -2.38 15.42
C ARG A 348 -17.23 -1.86 16.08
N LEU A 349 -18.39 -2.04 15.46
CA LEU A 349 -19.68 -1.64 16.02
C LEU A 349 -20.63 -2.82 16.08
N ALA A 350 -21.11 -3.13 17.28
CA ALA A 350 -22.28 -3.96 17.49
C ALA A 350 -23.56 -3.18 17.08
N PRO A 351 -24.71 -3.84 16.90
CA PRO A 351 -25.97 -3.16 16.62
C PRO A 351 -26.32 -2.15 17.72
N ASN A 352 -26.75 -0.95 17.32
CA ASN A 352 -27.09 0.16 18.23
C ASN A 352 -25.96 0.60 19.17
N GLN A 353 -24.71 0.38 18.77
CA GLN A 353 -23.53 0.77 19.54
C GLN A 353 -23.05 2.16 19.13
N THR A 354 -22.55 2.90 20.11
CA THR A 354 -21.80 4.14 19.90
C THR A 354 -20.39 3.97 20.45
N ARG A 355 -19.37 4.34 19.66
CA ARG A 355 -17.98 4.39 20.08
C ARG A 355 -17.39 5.75 19.77
N THR A 356 -16.63 6.31 20.71
CA THR A 356 -15.94 7.59 20.52
C THR A 356 -14.45 7.40 20.72
N ILE A 357 -13.66 7.84 19.74
CA ILE A 357 -12.20 7.81 19.79
C ILE A 357 -11.64 9.24 19.77
N GLY A 358 -10.62 9.48 20.58
CA GLY A 358 -9.90 10.74 20.63
C GLY A 358 -8.69 10.74 19.69
N ARG A 359 -8.37 11.90 19.13
CA ARG A 359 -7.17 12.14 18.31
C ARG A 359 -6.62 13.53 18.59
N VAL A 360 -5.30 13.66 18.47
CA VAL A 360 -4.60 14.93 18.67
C VAL A 360 -3.90 15.32 17.38
N LEU A 361 -4.22 16.51 16.88
CA LEU A 361 -3.53 17.13 15.75
C LEU A 361 -2.53 18.16 16.27
N THR A 362 -1.32 18.10 15.74
CA THR A 362 -0.25 19.07 15.97
C THR A 362 -0.09 19.96 14.75
N ASN A 363 -0.07 21.28 14.94
CA ASN A 363 0.23 22.23 13.87
C ASN A 363 1.72 22.20 13.53
N VAL A 364 2.05 21.91 12.27
CA VAL A 364 3.44 21.95 11.76
C VAL A 364 3.65 23.04 10.72
N ALA A 365 2.59 23.76 10.34
CA ALA A 365 2.72 24.99 9.57
C ALA A 365 3.43 26.08 10.40
N SER A 366 3.85 27.16 9.73
CA SER A 366 4.43 28.33 10.38
C SER A 366 3.44 28.97 11.37
N ASP A 367 3.95 29.78 12.29
CA ASP A 367 3.12 30.61 13.15
C ASP A 367 2.15 31.46 12.31
N GLY A 368 0.92 31.59 12.79
CA GLY A 368 -0.18 32.21 12.06
C GLY A 368 -1.53 31.66 12.47
N LYS A 369 -2.61 32.38 12.12
CA LYS A 369 -3.98 31.95 12.43
C LYS A 369 -4.46 30.94 11.38
N TRP A 370 -4.46 29.66 11.75
CA TRP A 370 -4.94 28.57 10.90
C TRP A 370 -6.26 28.02 11.44
N SER A 371 -7.34 28.20 10.70
CA SER A 371 -8.66 27.63 11.02
C SER A 371 -8.97 26.48 10.07
N TYR A 372 -9.12 25.27 10.62
CA TYR A 372 -9.47 24.06 9.86
C TYR A 372 -10.91 23.65 10.18
N THR A 373 -11.67 23.29 9.15
CA THR A 373 -13.02 22.72 9.30
C THR A 373 -12.98 21.23 8.99
N ALA A 374 -13.57 20.41 9.85
CA ALA A 374 -13.73 18.98 9.63
C ALA A 374 -14.89 18.68 8.69
N THR A 375 -14.70 17.72 7.81
CA THR A 375 -15.75 17.15 6.95
C THR A 375 -15.64 15.64 6.96
N VAL A 376 -16.77 14.95 6.89
CA VAL A 376 -16.84 13.48 6.87
C VAL A 376 -17.49 13.04 5.57
N ARG A 377 -16.86 12.14 4.83
CA ARG A 377 -17.39 11.57 3.58
C ARG A 377 -17.26 10.06 3.59
N PHE A 378 -18.30 9.34 3.22
CA PHE A 378 -18.24 7.89 3.04
C PHE A 378 -17.77 7.53 1.61
N GLY A 379 -17.16 6.35 1.46
CA GLY A 379 -16.87 5.74 0.16
C GLY A 379 -18.15 5.33 -0.57
N GLY A 380 -18.10 5.25 -1.91
CA GLY A 380 -19.27 4.93 -2.74
C GLY A 380 -20.25 6.09 -2.97
N GLY A 381 -19.82 7.34 -2.75
CA GLY A 381 -20.56 8.54 -3.19
C GLY A 381 -21.71 9.02 -2.30
N SER A 382 -21.79 8.57 -1.04
CA SER A 382 -22.86 8.98 -0.10
C SER A 382 -22.55 10.24 0.72
N THR A 383 -23.60 10.76 1.37
CA THR A 383 -23.76 12.04 2.09
C THR A 383 -22.77 12.33 3.23
N GLU A 384 -22.68 13.60 3.63
CA GLU A 384 -21.86 14.09 4.76
C GLU A 384 -22.18 13.34 6.05
N GLY A 385 -21.23 12.55 6.55
CA GLY A 385 -21.27 11.94 7.89
C GLY A 385 -22.41 10.97 8.20
N LEU A 386 -23.32 10.71 7.25
CA LEU A 386 -24.49 9.85 7.46
C LEU A 386 -24.68 8.85 6.32
N ARG A 387 -24.93 7.60 6.71
CA ARG A 387 -25.38 6.47 5.88
C ARG A 387 -26.62 5.85 6.55
N SER A 388 -27.37 5.03 5.83
CA SER A 388 -28.58 4.35 6.36
C SER A 388 -28.35 3.54 7.63
N ASP A 389 -27.16 2.95 7.78
CA ASP A 389 -26.79 2.01 8.84
C ASP A 389 -25.78 2.56 9.86
N VAL A 390 -25.09 3.65 9.52
CA VAL A 390 -24.04 4.25 10.36
C VAL A 390 -24.00 5.77 10.26
N ALA A 391 -23.58 6.42 11.35
CA ALA A 391 -23.30 7.85 11.41
C ALA A 391 -21.92 8.11 12.03
N VAL A 392 -21.20 9.09 11.48
CA VAL A 392 -19.87 9.48 11.95
C VAL A 392 -19.82 10.99 12.15
N LYS A 393 -19.52 11.42 13.37
CA LYS A 393 -19.49 12.83 13.78
C LYS A 393 -18.12 13.21 14.36
N VAL A 394 -17.65 14.40 14.02
CA VAL A 394 -16.40 14.97 14.54
C VAL A 394 -16.73 16.14 15.49
N SER A 395 -16.05 16.22 16.63
CA SER A 395 -16.22 17.31 17.60
C SER A 395 -14.87 17.73 18.21
N PRO A 396 -14.51 19.02 18.22
CA PRO A 396 -15.23 20.13 17.59
C PRO A 396 -15.18 20.03 16.05
N GLU A 397 -16.09 20.71 15.35
CA GLU A 397 -16.10 20.75 13.87
C GLU A 397 -15.04 21.71 13.30
N ARG A 398 -14.45 22.56 14.16
CA ARG A 398 -13.41 23.52 13.81
C ARG A 398 -12.27 23.47 14.81
N LEU A 399 -11.03 23.50 14.31
CA LEU A 399 -9.81 23.66 15.10
C LEU A 399 -9.06 24.90 14.63
N CYS A 400 -8.61 25.71 15.60
CA CYS A 400 -7.93 26.98 15.35
C CYS A 400 -6.56 26.95 15.99
N PHE A 401 -5.49 27.01 15.20
CA PHE A 401 -4.12 27.05 15.66
C PHE A 401 -3.52 28.44 15.44
N THR A 402 -2.58 28.81 16.30
CA THR A 402 -1.84 30.09 16.26
C THR A 402 -0.34 29.87 16.16
N ASN A 403 0.19 28.89 16.88
CA ASN A 403 1.63 28.64 16.97
C ASN A 403 2.00 27.30 16.33
N LYS A 404 3.19 27.21 15.75
CA LYS A 404 3.80 25.94 15.36
C LYS A 404 4.01 25.08 16.61
N GLY A 405 3.66 23.80 16.53
CA GLY A 405 3.71 22.86 17.65
C GLY A 405 2.47 22.88 18.55
N GLU A 406 1.52 23.79 18.34
CA GLU A 406 0.24 23.79 19.08
C GLU A 406 -0.55 22.51 18.80
N ARG A 407 -1.16 21.95 19.84
CA ARG A 407 -1.85 20.65 19.80
C ARG A 407 -3.30 20.82 20.20
N HIS A 408 -4.21 20.25 19.42
CA HIS A 408 -5.62 20.20 19.78
C HIS A 408 -6.18 18.78 19.67
N LEU A 409 -6.97 18.42 20.68
CA LEU A 409 -7.75 17.20 20.72
C LEU A 409 -9.04 17.39 19.92
N PHE A 410 -9.43 16.37 19.17
CA PHE A 410 -10.78 16.21 18.66
C PHE A 410 -11.25 14.77 18.87
N ASN A 411 -12.56 14.60 18.97
CA ASN A 411 -13.21 13.32 19.11
C ASN A 411 -13.96 12.95 17.83
N VAL A 412 -13.95 11.67 17.51
CA VAL A 412 -14.75 11.08 16.44
C VAL A 412 -15.69 10.06 17.04
N THR A 413 -16.99 10.28 16.86
CA THR A 413 -18.05 9.43 17.36
C THR A 413 -18.65 8.64 16.19
N PHE A 414 -18.58 7.32 16.28
CA PHE A 414 -19.14 6.35 15.36
C PHE A 414 -20.38 5.72 15.98
N MET A 415 -21.49 5.73 15.26
CA MET A 415 -22.79 5.23 15.73
C MET A 415 -23.37 4.26 14.71
N SER A 416 -23.89 3.12 15.16
CA SER A 416 -24.72 2.22 14.35
C SER A 416 -26.19 2.41 14.70
N THR A 417 -27.07 2.45 13.70
CA THR A 417 -28.54 2.56 13.86
C THR A 417 -29.24 1.20 13.73
N GLY A 418 -28.46 0.14 13.49
CA GLY A 418 -28.91 -1.24 13.33
C GLY A 418 -27.72 -2.17 13.15
N SER A 419 -27.96 -3.37 12.61
CA SER A 419 -26.89 -4.30 12.27
C SER A 419 -26.04 -3.76 11.12
N VAL A 420 -24.74 -3.63 11.35
CA VAL A 420 -23.76 -3.40 10.28
C VAL A 420 -23.38 -4.76 9.72
N ASP A 421 -23.51 -4.92 8.41
CA ASP A 421 -23.14 -6.15 7.71
C ASP A 421 -21.66 -6.48 7.98
N VAL A 422 -21.42 -7.67 8.52
CA VAL A 422 -20.09 -8.15 8.93
C VAL A 422 -19.18 -8.43 7.74
N ASP A 423 -19.77 -8.73 6.58
CA ASP A 423 -19.05 -9.05 5.34
C ASP A 423 -18.83 -7.80 4.49
N ARG A 424 -19.48 -6.67 4.82
CA ARG A 424 -19.33 -5.41 4.10
C ARG A 424 -18.37 -4.46 4.80
N VAL A 425 -17.36 -4.02 4.06
CA VAL A 425 -16.47 -2.95 4.51
C VAL A 425 -17.18 -1.61 4.37
N VAL A 426 -17.53 -0.99 5.49
CA VAL A 426 -18.01 0.40 5.51
C VAL A 426 -16.83 1.33 5.77
N PHE A 427 -16.58 2.29 4.89
CA PHE A 427 -15.41 3.15 4.99
C PHE A 427 -15.68 4.59 4.55
N GLY A 428 -14.75 5.49 4.87
CA GLY A 428 -14.80 6.87 4.45
C GLY A 428 -13.55 7.65 4.86
N TRP A 429 -13.66 8.97 4.84
CA TRP A 429 -12.59 9.89 5.19
C TRP A 429 -13.08 11.03 6.08
N ILE A 430 -12.25 11.39 7.05
CA ILE A 430 -12.35 12.64 7.79
C ILE A 430 -11.31 13.58 7.21
N THR A 431 -11.72 14.77 6.78
CA THR A 431 -10.82 15.75 6.20
C THR A 431 -10.90 17.08 6.95
N TRP A 432 -9.77 17.50 7.51
CA TRP A 432 -9.57 18.86 8.01
C TRP A 432 -9.07 19.74 6.88
N THR A 433 -9.85 20.76 6.53
CA THR A 433 -9.55 21.62 5.38
C THR A 433 -9.48 23.07 5.78
N ASN A 434 -8.51 23.79 5.21
CA ASN A 434 -8.50 25.24 5.11
C ASN A 434 -8.13 25.64 3.66
N PRO A 435 -8.05 26.94 3.31
CA PRO A 435 -7.74 27.34 1.94
C PRO A 435 -6.39 26.86 1.38
N ARG A 436 -5.45 26.41 2.24
CA ARG A 436 -4.08 26.00 1.87
C ARG A 436 -3.82 24.50 2.06
N PHE A 437 -4.40 23.90 3.09
CA PHE A 437 -4.06 22.56 3.56
C PHE A 437 -5.29 21.68 3.61
N LYS A 438 -5.09 20.40 3.28
CA LYS A 438 -6.09 19.34 3.35
C LYS A 438 -5.47 18.13 4.04
N VAL A 439 -5.94 17.82 5.23
CA VAL A 439 -5.41 16.74 6.09
C VAL A 439 -6.47 15.67 6.18
N ARG A 440 -6.30 14.57 5.42
CA ARG A 440 -7.32 13.53 5.24
C ARG A 440 -6.92 12.25 5.97
N SER A 441 -7.83 11.68 6.76
CA SER A 441 -7.63 10.39 7.44
C SER A 441 -8.72 9.40 7.02
N PRO A 442 -8.37 8.21 6.49
CA PRO A 442 -9.36 7.18 6.20
C PRO A 442 -9.90 6.57 7.51
N PHE A 443 -11.16 6.14 7.48
CA PHE A 443 -11.74 5.32 8.53
C PHE A 443 -12.43 4.09 7.95
N VAL A 444 -12.45 3.01 8.73
CA VAL A 444 -13.20 1.78 8.45
C VAL A 444 -14.08 1.42 9.65
N ILE A 445 -15.30 0.97 9.36
CA ILE A 445 -16.28 0.47 10.32
C ILE A 445 -16.55 -0.99 9.96
N LEU A 446 -16.38 -1.85 10.95
CA LEU A 446 -16.67 -3.27 10.86
C LEU A 446 -17.88 -3.61 11.72
N GLY A 447 -18.83 -4.37 11.17
CA GLY A 447 -19.89 -4.97 11.98
C GLY A 447 -19.33 -6.02 12.94
N SER A 448 -19.92 -6.12 14.12
CA SER A 448 -19.72 -7.25 15.02
C SER A 448 -21.07 -7.84 15.44
N THR A 449 -21.14 -9.16 15.59
CA THR A 449 -22.25 -9.80 16.31
C THR A 449 -22.20 -9.40 17.78
N ALA A 450 -23.38 -9.29 18.42
CA ALA A 450 -23.51 -8.96 19.83
C ALA A 450 -22.86 -9.99 20.75
#